data_AF-A0A3P3Q6H4-F1
#
_entry.id   AF-A0A3P3Q6H4-F1
#
_cell.length_a   1.000
_cell.length_b   1.000
_cell.length_c   1.000
_cell.angle_alpha   90.00
_cell.angle_beta   90.00
_cell.angle_gamma   90.00
#
_symmetry.space_group_name_H-M   'P 1'
#
loop_
_entity.id
_entity.type
_entity.pdbx_description
1 polymer ?
#
loop_
_entity_poly.entity_id
_entity_poly.type
_entity_poly.pdbx_seq_one_letter_code
_entity_poly.pdbx_strand_id
1 'polypeptide(L)'
;MVIQEAAEMYLETILRLKNKIGVVRAVDIAREMGYSKPTISEQMKKFRENGYVEVNNEGHITLTDKGMEIASSTLERHNVLGRILQKIGVSKDTAIEDACRIEHYISEETFQCLKKYFGEE
;
A
#
# COMPACT_ATOMS: atom_id res chain seq x y z
N MET A 1 4.27 8.62 16.47
CA MET A 1 4.84 7.49 15.69
C MET A 1 3.66 6.75 15.06
N VAL A 2 3.15 7.06 13.86
CA VAL A 2 3.76 7.11 12.51
C VAL A 2 4.46 5.79 12.08
N ILE A 3 4.33 4.71 12.87
CA ILE A 3 4.82 3.39 12.43
C ILE A 3 3.81 2.72 11.51
N GLN A 4 2.51 2.96 11.71
CA GLN A 4 1.45 2.28 10.97
C GLN A 4 1.36 2.77 9.51
N GLU A 5 1.29 4.08 9.26
CA GLU A 5 1.27 4.65 7.90
C GLU A 5 2.47 4.20 7.07
N ALA A 6 3.68 4.35 7.62
CA ALA A 6 4.89 3.92 6.93
C ALA A 6 4.89 2.40 6.68
N ALA A 7 4.27 1.59 7.53
CA ALA A 7 4.13 0.16 7.26
C ALA A 7 3.14 -0.11 6.12
N GLU A 8 1.96 0.51 6.18
CA GLU A 8 0.90 0.40 5.17
C GLU A 8 1.42 0.77 3.78
N MET A 9 2.09 1.93 3.63
CA MET A 9 2.65 2.38 2.36
C MET A 9 3.60 1.35 1.72
N TYR A 10 4.50 0.76 2.51
CA TYR A 10 5.46 -0.22 1.98
C TYR A 10 4.76 -1.53 1.60
N LEU A 11 3.85 -2.03 2.44
CA LEU A 11 3.16 -3.30 2.20
C LEU A 11 2.21 -3.19 0.99
N GLU A 12 1.49 -2.08 0.88
CA GLU A 12 0.65 -1.76 -0.29
C GLU A 12 1.50 -1.61 -1.56
N THR A 13 2.65 -0.94 -1.49
CA THR A 13 3.60 -0.85 -2.62
C THR A 13 4.08 -2.24 -3.07
N ILE A 14 4.42 -3.13 -2.13
CA ILE A 14 4.82 -4.51 -2.46
C ILE A 14 3.66 -5.24 -3.17
N LEU A 15 2.42 -5.08 -2.69
CA LEU A 15 1.24 -5.70 -3.32
C LEU A 15 1.00 -5.14 -4.73
N ARG A 16 1.06 -3.82 -4.92
CA ARG A 16 0.92 -3.16 -6.22
C ARG A 16 1.98 -3.64 -7.21
N LEU A 17 3.25 -3.72 -6.77
CA LEU A 17 4.34 -4.25 -7.58
C LEU A 17 4.14 -5.73 -7.90
N LYS A 18 3.76 -6.56 -6.93
CA LYS A 18 3.45 -7.98 -7.16
C LYS A 18 2.38 -8.14 -8.24
N ASN A 19 1.32 -7.35 -8.20
CA ASN A 19 0.23 -7.39 -9.18
C ASN A 19 0.69 -6.91 -10.57
N LYS A 20 1.67 -6.01 -10.65
CA LYS A 20 2.17 -5.42 -11.89
C LYS A 20 3.25 -6.26 -12.58
N ILE A 21 4.20 -6.81 -11.82
CA ILE A 21 5.40 -7.47 -12.35
C ILE A 21 5.59 -8.91 -11.86
N GLY A 22 4.70 -9.42 -10.99
CA GLY A 22 4.74 -10.77 -10.44
C GLY A 22 5.76 -10.95 -9.33
N VAL A 23 7.04 -10.71 -9.62
CA VAL A 23 8.16 -10.89 -8.69
C VAL A 23 8.72 -9.55 -8.25
N VAL A 24 8.79 -9.32 -6.93
CA VAL A 24 9.22 -8.06 -6.34
C VAL A 24 10.60 -8.21 -5.70
N ARG A 25 11.51 -7.27 -5.96
CA ARG A 25 12.81 -7.16 -5.29
C ARG A 25 12.96 -5.78 -4.64
N ALA A 26 13.94 -5.65 -3.74
CA ALA A 26 14.20 -4.40 -3.03
C ALA A 26 14.50 -3.21 -3.97
N VAL A 27 15.05 -3.48 -5.16
CA VAL A 27 15.32 -2.43 -6.17
C VAL A 27 14.03 -1.88 -6.80
N ASP A 28 13.00 -2.70 -6.92
CA ASP A 28 11.71 -2.30 -7.50
C ASP A 28 10.96 -1.39 -6.51
N ILE A 29 10.93 -1.79 -5.24
CA ILE A 29 10.36 -0.99 -4.15
C ILE A 29 11.13 0.33 -4.02
N ALA A 30 12.46 0.30 -4.07
CA ALA A 30 13.30 1.50 -4.00
C ALA A 30 12.96 2.50 -5.12
N ARG A 31 12.76 1.99 -6.34
CA ARG A 31 12.39 2.82 -7.49
C ARG A 31 10.99 3.39 -7.36
N GLU A 32 10.00 2.57 -6.97
CA GLU A 32 8.60 3.01 -6.85
C GLU A 32 8.43 4.05 -5.74
N MET A 33 9.12 3.88 -4.61
CA MET A 33 9.00 4.78 -3.45
C MET A 33 9.99 5.94 -3.43
N GLY A 34 10.92 6.01 -4.39
CA GLY A 34 11.95 7.04 -4.43
C GLY A 34 12.99 6.96 -3.30
N TYR A 35 13.20 5.77 -2.72
CA TYR A 35 14.19 5.54 -1.66
C TYR A 35 15.44 4.82 -2.18
N SER A 36 16.52 4.86 -1.39
CA SER A 36 17.72 4.09 -1.71
C SER A 36 17.50 2.59 -1.46
N LYS A 37 18.18 1.73 -2.25
CA LYS A 37 18.14 0.28 -2.03
C LYS A 37 18.57 -0.13 -0.60
N PRO A 38 19.64 0.45 0.01
CA PRO A 38 19.97 0.18 1.41
C PRO A 38 18.84 0.49 2.39
N THR A 39 18.13 1.62 2.19
CA THR A 39 16.96 2.00 3.01
C THR A 39 15.88 0.94 2.95
N ILE A 40 15.52 0.48 1.74
CA ILE A 40 14.52 -0.58 1.56
C ILE A 40 14.99 -1.89 2.19
N SER A 41 16.25 -2.29 1.99
CA SER A 41 16.78 -3.53 2.55
C SER A 41 16.72 -3.55 4.08
N GLU A 42 17.04 -2.44 4.74
CA GLU A 42 16.92 -2.30 6.20
C GLU A 42 15.45 -2.42 6.64
N GLN A 43 14.51 -1.79 5.91
CA GLN A 43 13.10 -1.89 6.23
C GLN A 43 12.54 -3.31 6.02
N MET A 44 12.93 -3.99 4.94
CA MET A 44 12.53 -5.38 4.68
C MET A 44 13.06 -6.35 5.74
N LYS A 45 14.26 -6.08 6.29
CA LYS A 45 14.78 -6.85 7.43
C LYS A 45 13.85 -6.72 8.64
N LYS A 46 13.44 -5.51 8.99
CA LYS A 46 12.49 -5.26 10.10
C LYS A 46 11.14 -5.91 9.83
N PHE A 47 10.62 -5.82 8.62
CA PHE A 47 9.33 -6.43 8.29
C PHE A 47 9.38 -7.95 8.35
N ARG A 48 10.50 -8.56 7.94
CA ARG A 48 10.72 -9.99 8.09
C ARG A 48 10.76 -10.41 9.55
N GLU A 49 11.50 -9.68 10.39
CA GLU A 49 11.57 -9.92 11.84
C GLU A 49 10.19 -9.78 12.53
N ASN A 50 9.31 -8.94 11.99
CA ASN A 50 7.94 -8.74 12.50
C ASN A 50 6.87 -9.59 11.79
N GLY A 51 7.28 -10.48 10.87
CA GLY A 51 6.41 -11.43 10.19
C GLY A 51 5.47 -10.84 9.14
N TYR A 52 5.79 -9.69 8.54
CA TYR A 52 4.99 -9.07 7.46
C TYR A 52 5.43 -9.50 6.05
N VAL A 53 6.72 -9.85 5.88
CA VAL A 53 7.27 -10.26 4.59
C VAL A 53 8.21 -11.44 4.74
N GLU A 54 8.39 -12.18 3.66
CA GLU A 54 9.45 -13.15 3.49
C GLU A 54 10.39 -12.70 2.37
N VAL A 55 11.67 -13.08 2.50
CA VAL A 55 12.69 -12.82 1.48
C VAL A 55 13.42 -14.13 1.23
N ASN A 56 13.30 -14.67 0.01
CA ASN A 56 13.96 -15.92 -0.35
C ASN A 56 15.44 -15.70 -0.70
N ASN A 57 16.17 -16.79 -0.99
CA ASN A 57 17.60 -16.75 -1.33
C ASN A 57 17.93 -15.95 -2.61
N GLU A 58 16.95 -15.78 -3.50
CA GLU A 58 17.07 -14.99 -4.73
C GLU A 58 16.73 -13.50 -4.52
N GLY A 59 16.34 -13.13 -3.31
CA GLY A 59 15.95 -11.77 -2.95
C GLY A 59 14.52 -11.40 -3.36
N HIS A 60 13.67 -12.39 -3.67
CA HIS A 60 12.25 -12.17 -3.93
C HIS A 60 11.51 -11.88 -2.63
N ILE A 61 10.73 -10.82 -2.64
CA ILE A 61 9.97 -10.32 -1.50
C ILE A 61 8.51 -10.74 -1.70
N THR A 62 7.97 -11.43 -0.70
CA THR A 62 6.56 -11.85 -0.66
C THR A 62 5.91 -11.38 0.63
N LEU A 63 4.65 -10.96 0.56
CA LEU A 63 3.85 -10.68 1.74
C LEU A 63 3.48 -12.00 2.43
N THR A 64 3.62 -12.06 3.74
CA THR A 64 2.98 -13.10 4.56
C THR A 64 1.48 -12.84 4.64
N ASP A 65 0.70 -13.74 5.24
CA ASP A 65 -0.74 -13.50 5.47
C ASP A 65 -0.99 -12.22 6.27
N LYS A 66 -0.17 -11.98 7.31
CA LYS A 66 -0.22 -10.75 8.13
C LYS A 66 0.09 -9.50 7.31
N GLY A 67 1.10 -9.55 6.43
CA GLY A 67 1.42 -8.44 5.54
C GLY A 67 0.34 -8.22 4.47
N MET A 68 -0.25 -9.30 3.98
CA MET A 68 -1.29 -9.29 2.96
C MET A 68 -2.58 -8.67 3.46
N GLU A 69 -2.96 -8.95 4.71
CA GLU A 69 -4.15 -8.35 5.34
C GLU A 69 -4.06 -6.82 5.34
N ILE A 70 -2.93 -6.28 5.82
CA ILE A 70 -2.69 -4.83 5.86
C ILE A 70 -2.63 -4.27 4.43
N ALA A 71 -1.83 -4.87 3.56
CA ALA A 71 -1.65 -4.39 2.19
C ALA A 71 -2.98 -4.36 1.41
N SER A 72 -3.82 -5.38 1.58
CA SER A 72 -5.10 -5.49 0.86
C SER A 72 -6.11 -4.49 1.41
N SER A 73 -6.15 -4.28 2.73
CA SER A 73 -7.01 -3.27 3.35
C SER A 73 -6.63 -1.85 2.91
N THR A 74 -5.32 -1.53 2.91
CA THR A 74 -4.84 -0.26 2.36
C THR A 74 -5.21 -0.13 0.88
N LEU A 75 -4.88 -1.11 0.05
CA LEU A 75 -5.19 -1.05 -1.39
C LEU A 75 -6.70 -0.97 -1.68
N GLU A 76 -7.56 -1.54 -0.85
CA GLU A 76 -9.00 -1.36 -0.94
C GLU A 76 -9.37 0.12 -0.72
N ARG A 77 -8.85 0.73 0.34
CA ARG A 77 -9.08 2.14 0.66
C ARG A 77 -8.61 3.04 -0.48
N HIS A 78 -7.40 2.82 -1.01
CA HIS A 78 -6.87 3.49 -2.19
C HIS A 78 -7.88 3.50 -3.34
N ASN A 79 -8.37 2.30 -3.70
CA ASN A 79 -9.20 2.11 -4.86
C ASN A 79 -10.61 2.69 -4.67
N VAL A 80 -11.22 2.49 -3.50
CA VAL A 80 -12.54 3.03 -3.16
C VAL A 80 -12.49 4.56 -3.14
N LEU A 81 -11.51 5.15 -2.45
CA LEU A 81 -11.33 6.60 -2.39
C LEU A 81 -11.07 7.18 -3.79
N GLY A 82 -10.22 6.53 -4.60
CA GLY A 82 -9.95 6.96 -5.97
C GLY A 82 -11.21 6.96 -6.85
N ARG A 83 -12.12 5.99 -6.68
CA ARG A 83 -13.42 5.96 -7.39
C ARG A 83 -14.38 7.03 -6.86
N ILE A 84 -14.43 7.24 -5.55
CA ILE A 84 -15.25 8.29 -4.93
C ILE A 84 -14.81 9.68 -5.41
N LEU A 85 -13.51 9.96 -5.39
CA LEU A 85 -12.96 11.23 -5.86
C LEU A 85 -13.27 11.48 -7.34
N GLN A 86 -13.18 10.45 -8.18
CA GLN A 86 -13.62 10.55 -9.58
C GLN A 86 -15.14 10.81 -9.70
N LYS A 87 -15.97 10.14 -8.88
CA LYS A 87 -17.43 10.34 -8.86
C LYS A 87 -17.83 11.77 -8.50
N ILE A 88 -17.06 12.46 -7.65
CA ILE A 88 -17.30 13.87 -7.31
C ILE A 88 -16.67 14.85 -8.32
N GLY A 89 -16.06 14.37 -9.40
CA GLY A 89 -15.57 15.18 -10.52
C GLY A 89 -14.07 15.45 -10.54
N VAL A 90 -13.28 14.83 -9.66
CA VAL A 90 -11.81 14.94 -9.69
C VAL A 90 -11.26 14.17 -10.89
N SER A 91 -10.23 14.71 -11.56
CA SER A 91 -9.57 14.02 -12.66
C SER A 91 -8.99 12.68 -12.19
N LYS A 92 -8.91 11.68 -13.07
CA LYS A 92 -8.43 10.34 -12.70
C LYS A 92 -7.05 10.37 -12.04
N ASP A 93 -6.10 11.12 -12.59
CA ASP A 93 -4.72 11.17 -12.09
C ASP A 93 -4.68 11.84 -10.71
N THR A 94 -5.36 12.98 -10.55
CA THR A 94 -5.49 13.67 -9.26
C THR A 94 -6.21 12.81 -8.22
N ALA A 95 -7.27 12.10 -8.61
CA ALA A 95 -8.02 11.24 -7.70
C ALA A 95 -7.19 10.08 -7.15
N ILE A 96 -6.34 9.47 -7.98
CA ILE A 96 -5.43 8.40 -7.55
C ILE A 96 -4.35 8.96 -6.60
N GLU A 97 -3.75 10.10 -6.94
CA GLU A 97 -2.74 10.74 -6.08
C GLU A 97 -3.31 11.19 -4.73
N ASP A 98 -4.51 11.76 -4.73
CA ASP A 98 -5.15 12.20 -3.50
C ASP A 98 -5.64 11.01 -2.67
N ALA A 99 -6.19 9.95 -3.29
CA ALA A 99 -6.56 8.73 -2.59
C ALA A 99 -5.36 8.09 -1.88
N CYS A 100 -4.19 8.04 -2.54
CA CYS A 100 -2.93 7.57 -1.99
C CYS A 100 -2.54 8.28 -0.68
N ARG A 101 -2.86 9.56 -0.57
CA ARG A 101 -2.60 10.32 0.65
C ARG A 101 -3.70 10.06 1.66
N ILE A 102 -4.96 10.27 1.27
CA ILE A 102 -6.13 10.24 2.16
C ILE A 102 -6.28 8.90 2.88
N GLU A 103 -5.97 7.79 2.21
CA GLU A 103 -6.19 6.45 2.74
C GLU A 103 -5.50 6.17 4.08
N HIS A 104 -4.37 6.83 4.35
CA HIS A 104 -3.59 6.66 5.58
C HIS A 104 -4.00 7.60 6.72
N TYR A 105 -4.82 8.63 6.45
CA TYR A 105 -5.16 9.65 7.46
C TYR A 105 -6.61 9.61 7.92
N ILE A 106 -7.54 9.13 7.09
CA ILE A 106 -8.95 9.12 7.48
C ILE A 106 -9.25 7.95 8.42
N SER A 107 -10.12 8.18 9.40
CA SER A 107 -10.56 7.12 10.30
C SER A 107 -11.30 6.02 9.54
N GLU A 108 -11.33 4.82 10.12
CA GLU A 108 -12.12 3.71 9.59
C GLU A 108 -13.62 4.07 9.51
N GLU A 109 -14.13 4.80 10.52
CA GLU A 109 -15.51 5.31 10.51
C GLU A 109 -15.80 6.20 9.29
N THR A 110 -14.90 7.13 8.98
CA THR A 110 -15.05 8.03 7.82
C THR A 110 -15.05 7.23 6.53
N PHE A 111 -14.11 6.29 6.39
CA PHE A 111 -14.01 5.44 5.22
C PHE A 111 -15.28 4.61 5.01
N GLN A 112 -15.80 3.96 6.05
CA GLN A 112 -17.02 3.15 5.95
C GLN A 112 -18.25 4.00 5.62
N CYS A 113 -18.36 5.21 6.17
CA CYS A 113 -19.44 6.14 5.82
C CYS A 113 -19.38 6.56 4.35
N LEU A 114 -18.18 6.89 3.85
CA LEU A 114 -17.95 7.21 2.43
C LEU A 114 -18.28 6.03 1.52
N LYS A 115 -17.74 4.84 1.82
CA LYS A 115 -17.96 3.60 1.06
C LYS A 115 -19.45 3.29 0.93
N LYS A 116 -20.20 3.41 2.04
CA LYS A 116 -21.66 3.23 2.08
C LYS A 116 -22.41 4.30 1.29
N TYR A 117 -22.08 5.58 1.46
CA TYR A 117 -22.78 6.69 0.82
C TYR A 117 -22.68 6.61 -0.72
N PHE A 118 -21.53 6.20 -1.24
CA PHE A 118 -21.29 6.11 -2.69
C PHE A 118 -21.60 4.74 -3.31
N GLY A 119 -22.09 3.76 -2.51
CA GLY A 119 -22.45 2.42 -2.97
C GLY A 119 -21.25 1.61 -3.48
N GLU A 120 -20.11 1.70 -2.79
CA GLU A 120 -18.83 1.08 -3.16
C GLU A 120 -18.58 -0.24 -2.40
N GLU A 121 -19.59 -1.10 -2.23
CA GLU A 121 -19.48 -2.35 -1.43
C GLU A 121 -18.43 -3.35 -1.92
#